data_AF-A0A7J6QQD5-F1
#
_entry.id   AF-A0A7J6QQD5-F1
#
_cell.length_a   1.000
_cell.length_b   1.000
_cell.length_c   1.000
_cell.angle_alpha   90.00
_cell.angle_beta   90.00
_cell.angle_gamma   90.00
#
_symmetry.space_group_name_H-M   'P 1'
#
loop_
_entity.id
_entity.type
_entity.pdbx_description
1 polymer ?
#
loop_
_entity_poly.entity_id
_entity_poly.type
_entity_poly.pdbx_seq_one_letter_code
_entity_poly.pdbx_strand_id
1 'polypeptide(L)'
;MDFTEVKSVVLLFLTVFSVPCPFRMAFSPNVANLTAWYFPDDDEIVQEKPARPHMTDKKVSQKQLADFGVLAAEVKQPKSWDEDTNLQEIRKNRGYQSHDTVDCSSLSDDTKVKFFTEHLHVDEEIRLITNGIGYFDIRDPEDKWIRIRIGTGALIILPPGIWHRFCVSEEDGCLKAVRLFTNEPKWTAYPRDGNSLEGIAFNCYS
;
A
#
# COMPACT_ATOMS: atom_id res chain seq x y z
N MET A 1 12.99 8.88 23.28
CA MET A 1 12.88 7.44 22.99
C MET A 1 13.82 7.14 21.84
N ASP A 2 14.61 6.09 21.97
CA ASP A 2 15.82 5.81 21.19
C ASP A 2 15.46 5.21 19.82
N PHE A 3 16.09 5.70 18.75
CA PHE A 3 15.91 5.26 17.35
C PHE A 3 16.26 3.78 17.13
N THR A 4 16.82 3.09 18.13
CA THR A 4 17.16 1.67 18.12
C THR A 4 15.98 0.73 18.36
N GLU A 5 14.90 1.16 19.01
CA GLU A 5 13.74 0.28 19.26
C GLU A 5 12.84 0.09 18.04
N VAL A 6 12.68 1.11 17.19
CA VAL A 6 11.87 1.01 15.94
C VAL A 6 12.53 0.04 14.94
N LYS A 7 13.86 0.00 14.89
CA LYS A 7 14.60 -0.98 14.08
C LYS A 7 14.37 -2.42 14.56
N SER A 8 14.14 -2.63 15.85
CA SER A 8 13.95 -3.96 16.42
C SER A 8 12.57 -4.56 16.11
N VAL A 9 11.53 -3.72 15.95
CA VAL A 9 10.18 -4.19 15.58
C VAL A 9 10.13 -4.61 14.11
N VAL A 10 10.75 -3.83 13.21
CA VAL A 10 10.88 -4.20 11.78
C VAL A 10 11.71 -5.48 11.60
N LEU A 11 12.75 -5.67 12.42
CA LEU A 11 13.57 -6.88 12.40
C LEU A 11 12.85 -8.10 12.99
N LEU A 12 11.94 -7.91 13.96
CA LEU A 12 11.16 -9.02 14.52
C LEU A 12 10.14 -9.56 13.50
N PHE A 13 9.52 -8.70 12.69
CA PHE A 13 8.66 -9.13 11.58
C PHE A 13 9.41 -9.95 10.53
N LEU A 14 10.71 -9.69 10.31
CA LEU A 14 11.54 -10.50 9.42
C LEU A 14 11.84 -11.91 9.97
N THR A 15 11.65 -12.16 11.27
CA THR A 15 11.91 -13.47 11.89
C THR A 15 10.68 -14.36 12.06
N VAL A 16 9.46 -13.84 11.89
CA VAL A 16 8.22 -14.65 12.01
C VAL A 16 7.69 -15.17 10.67
N PHE A 17 8.27 -14.77 9.53
CA PHE A 17 7.97 -15.39 8.23
C PHE A 17 8.78 -16.68 7.99
N SER A 18 8.75 -17.61 8.94
CA SER A 18 8.95 -19.04 8.64
C SER A 18 7.62 -19.62 8.13
N VAL A 19 7.02 -18.97 7.13
CA VAL A 19 5.92 -19.58 6.36
C VAL A 19 6.56 -20.63 5.46
N PRO A 20 6.06 -21.87 5.42
CA PRO A 20 6.62 -22.92 4.59
C PRO A 20 6.77 -22.48 3.13
N CYS A 21 7.74 -23.09 2.45
CA CYS A 21 8.27 -22.72 1.14
C CYS A 21 7.30 -22.70 -0.08
N PRO A 22 6.01 -23.13 -0.07
CA PRO A 22 5.12 -22.83 -1.21
C PRO A 22 4.55 -21.40 -1.21
N PHE A 23 4.63 -20.65 -0.10
CA PHE A 23 3.91 -19.37 0.07
C PHE A 23 4.47 -18.19 -0.76
N ARG A 24 5.69 -18.32 -1.30
CA ARG A 24 6.33 -17.32 -2.15
C ARG A 24 5.80 -17.31 -3.59
N MET A 25 4.95 -18.26 -3.97
CA MET A 25 4.53 -18.44 -5.37
C MET A 25 3.38 -17.54 -5.84
N ALA A 26 2.53 -17.01 -4.94
CA ALA A 26 1.38 -16.18 -5.32
C ALA A 26 1.73 -14.70 -5.58
N PHE A 27 2.87 -14.24 -5.05
CA PHE A 27 3.35 -12.87 -5.21
C PHE A 27 4.47 -12.84 -6.26
N SER A 28 4.23 -12.10 -7.34
CA SER A 28 5.19 -11.96 -8.42
C SER A 28 6.17 -10.84 -8.09
N PRO A 29 7.50 -11.05 -8.18
CA PRO A 29 8.46 -9.96 -8.04
C PRO A 29 8.45 -9.00 -9.24
N ASN A 30 7.59 -9.22 -10.24
CA ASN A 30 7.49 -8.44 -11.47
C ASN A 30 6.03 -8.26 -11.90
N VAL A 31 5.23 -7.54 -11.12
CA VAL A 31 3.90 -7.08 -11.57
C VAL A 31 4.09 -5.98 -12.62
N ALA A 32 3.66 -6.22 -13.86
CA ALA A 32 3.96 -5.33 -14.99
C ALA A 32 3.49 -3.87 -14.78
N ASN A 33 2.32 -3.69 -14.17
CA ASN A 33 1.72 -2.37 -13.94
C ASN A 33 2.05 -1.80 -12.55
N LEU A 34 3.22 -2.15 -12.00
CA LEU A 34 3.72 -1.61 -10.73
C LEU A 34 5.19 -1.19 -10.87
N THR A 35 5.45 0.10 -10.70
CA THR A 35 6.80 0.68 -10.71
C THR A 35 6.96 1.63 -9.53
N ALA A 36 8.19 1.79 -9.03
CA ALA A 36 8.46 2.65 -7.89
C ALA A 36 9.79 3.41 -7.97
N TRP A 37 9.85 4.56 -7.33
CA TRP A 37 11.02 5.44 -7.27
C TRP A 37 11.00 6.29 -5.99
N TYR A 38 12.16 6.73 -5.55
CA TYR A 38 12.26 7.72 -4.46
C TYR A 38 11.80 9.08 -4.94
N PHE A 39 11.28 9.88 -4.01
CA PHE A 39 10.96 11.28 -4.26
C PHE A 39 12.20 12.10 -4.62
N PRO A 40 12.03 13.23 -5.34
CA PRO A 40 13.09 14.24 -5.46
C PRO A 40 13.51 14.76 -4.08
N ASP A 41 14.75 15.26 -3.98
CA ASP A 41 15.30 15.77 -2.71
C ASP A 41 14.55 17.03 -2.22
N ASP A 42 13.93 17.77 -3.14
CA ASP A 42 12.95 18.83 -2.88
C ASP A 42 11.55 18.33 -3.25
N ASP A 43 10.69 18.13 -2.26
CA ASP A 43 9.35 17.58 -2.42
C ASP A 43 8.23 18.63 -2.43
N GLU A 44 8.54 19.94 -2.39
CA GLU A 44 7.53 21.01 -2.40
C GLU A 44 6.59 20.87 -3.61
N ILE A 45 7.17 20.60 -4.79
CA ILE A 45 6.41 20.42 -6.03
C ILE A 45 5.49 19.20 -5.99
N VAL A 46 5.82 18.20 -5.16
CA VAL A 46 5.00 17.01 -4.98
C VAL A 46 3.79 17.31 -4.10
N GLN A 47 3.97 18.14 -3.08
CA GLN A 47 2.86 18.60 -2.24
C GLN A 47 1.89 19.50 -3.03
N GLU A 48 2.41 20.37 -3.91
CA GLU A 48 1.58 21.21 -4.77
C GLU A 48 0.82 20.42 -5.85
N LYS A 49 1.47 19.39 -6.42
CA LYS A 49 0.94 18.64 -7.58
C LYS A 49 1.03 17.13 -7.35
N PRO A 50 0.29 16.59 -6.38
CA PRO A 50 0.46 15.21 -5.93
C PRO A 50 0.11 14.17 -6.98
N ALA A 51 -0.77 14.52 -7.94
CA ALA A 51 -1.22 13.64 -9.01
C ALA A 51 -0.20 13.45 -10.16
N ARG A 52 0.94 14.14 -10.14
CA ARG A 52 2.01 13.99 -11.15
C ARG A 52 2.93 12.80 -10.82
N PRO A 53 3.61 12.20 -11.80
CA PRO A 53 4.53 11.09 -11.53
C PRO A 53 5.70 11.46 -10.60
N HIS A 54 6.33 12.63 -10.81
CA HIS A 54 7.56 13.02 -10.10
C HIS A 54 8.65 11.93 -10.16
N MET A 55 8.78 11.28 -11.33
CA MET A 55 9.71 10.18 -11.54
C MET A 55 11.17 10.66 -11.42
N THR A 56 11.94 9.99 -10.58
CA THR A 56 13.39 10.19 -10.44
C THR A 56 14.16 9.04 -11.08
N ASP A 57 15.48 9.18 -11.19
CA ASP A 57 16.39 8.11 -11.58
C ASP A 57 16.64 7.08 -10.46
N LYS A 58 16.33 7.44 -9.21
CA LYS A 58 16.41 6.59 -8.01
C LYS A 58 15.27 5.56 -7.96
N LYS A 59 15.30 4.57 -8.86
CA LYS A 59 14.29 3.49 -8.94
C LYS A 59 14.32 2.58 -7.70
N VAL A 60 13.13 2.10 -7.32
CA VAL A 60 12.92 1.08 -6.28
C VAL A 60 12.36 -0.17 -6.94
N SER A 61 13.04 -1.30 -6.75
CA SER A 61 12.59 -2.58 -7.28
C SER A 61 11.45 -3.16 -6.43
N GLN A 62 10.59 -3.99 -7.03
CA GLN A 62 9.52 -4.67 -6.29
C GLN A 62 10.07 -5.63 -5.22
N LYS A 63 11.28 -6.17 -5.41
CA LYS A 63 11.97 -6.92 -4.35
C LYS A 63 12.28 -6.04 -3.14
N GLN A 64 12.77 -4.82 -3.35
CA GLN A 64 13.01 -3.88 -2.24
C GLN A 64 11.70 -3.49 -1.54
N LEU A 65 10.62 -3.28 -2.29
CA LEU A 65 9.28 -3.07 -1.70
C LEU A 65 8.85 -4.27 -0.83
N ALA A 66 9.09 -5.50 -1.31
CA ALA A 66 8.81 -6.70 -0.53
C ALA A 66 9.70 -6.83 0.71
N ASP A 67 10.96 -6.37 0.66
CA ASP A 67 11.83 -6.29 1.84
C ASP A 67 11.28 -5.28 2.89
N PHE A 68 10.44 -4.32 2.48
CA PHE A 68 9.67 -3.43 3.37
C PHE A 68 8.28 -3.97 3.76
N GLY A 69 7.95 -5.19 3.35
CA GLY A 69 6.66 -5.83 3.62
C GLY A 69 5.53 -5.48 2.65
N VAL A 70 5.79 -4.67 1.62
CA VAL A 70 4.80 -4.36 0.57
C VAL A 70 4.77 -5.49 -0.44
N LEU A 71 3.63 -6.19 -0.52
CA LEU A 71 3.44 -7.31 -1.42
C LEU A 71 2.62 -6.89 -2.64
N ALA A 72 2.90 -7.50 -3.78
CA ALA A 72 2.18 -7.26 -5.01
C ALA A 72 1.94 -8.53 -5.81
N ALA A 73 0.79 -8.60 -6.47
CA ALA A 73 0.42 -9.69 -7.36
C ALA A 73 -0.25 -9.15 -8.63
N GLU A 74 -0.18 -9.94 -9.69
CA GLU A 74 -0.86 -9.64 -10.95
C GLU A 74 -2.17 -10.42 -11.03
N VAL A 75 -3.23 -9.72 -11.43
CA VAL A 75 -4.56 -10.25 -11.73
C VAL A 75 -4.82 -10.02 -13.21
N LYS A 76 -4.91 -11.10 -13.98
CA LYS A 76 -4.93 -11.03 -15.45
C LYS A 76 -6.23 -10.46 -15.98
N GLN A 77 -7.34 -10.73 -15.29
CA GLN A 77 -8.68 -10.29 -15.66
C GLN A 77 -9.29 -9.41 -14.55
N PRO A 78 -8.82 -8.16 -14.40
CA PRO A 78 -9.25 -7.31 -13.28
C PRO A 78 -10.75 -6.97 -13.26
N LYS A 79 -11.46 -7.09 -14.40
CA LYS A 79 -12.91 -6.89 -14.47
C LYS A 79 -13.73 -8.09 -13.97
N SER A 80 -13.15 -9.28 -14.04
CA SER A 80 -13.70 -10.55 -13.54
C SER A 80 -12.75 -11.12 -12.49
N TRP A 81 -12.30 -10.23 -11.60
CA TRP A 81 -11.24 -10.53 -10.62
C TRP A 81 -11.66 -11.66 -9.66
N ASP A 82 -12.95 -11.85 -9.46
CA ASP A 82 -13.55 -12.90 -8.65
C ASP A 82 -13.37 -14.29 -9.28
N GLU A 83 -13.09 -14.38 -10.58
CA GLU A 83 -12.77 -15.64 -11.27
C GLU A 83 -11.25 -15.91 -11.34
N ASP A 84 -10.41 -14.94 -10.96
CA ASP A 84 -8.94 -15.08 -11.02
C ASP A 84 -8.44 -16.05 -9.93
N THR A 85 -7.87 -17.17 -10.35
CA THR A 85 -7.46 -18.25 -9.46
C THR A 85 -6.34 -17.83 -8.50
N ASN A 86 -5.43 -16.95 -8.93
CA ASN A 86 -4.35 -16.47 -8.09
C ASN A 86 -4.91 -15.57 -6.97
N LEU A 87 -5.83 -14.67 -7.32
CA LEU A 87 -6.48 -13.82 -6.32
C LEU A 87 -7.32 -14.63 -5.34
N GLN A 88 -8.05 -15.65 -5.80
CA GLN A 88 -8.80 -16.54 -4.92
C GLN A 88 -7.91 -17.30 -3.93
N GLU A 89 -6.74 -17.74 -4.38
CA GLU A 89 -5.75 -18.37 -3.50
C GLU A 89 -5.19 -17.37 -2.47
N ILE A 90 -4.84 -16.14 -2.88
CA ILE A 90 -4.40 -15.08 -1.96
C ILE A 90 -5.48 -14.80 -0.91
N ARG A 91 -6.74 -14.62 -1.34
CA ARG A 91 -7.87 -14.34 -0.43
C ARG A 91 -8.07 -15.47 0.57
N LYS A 92 -8.07 -16.72 0.11
CA LYS A 92 -8.19 -17.89 0.98
C LYS A 92 -7.05 -17.96 2.00
N ASN A 93 -5.82 -17.74 1.55
CA ASN A 93 -4.64 -17.90 2.39
C ASN A 93 -4.48 -16.77 3.42
N ARG A 94 -4.90 -15.55 3.08
CA ARG A 94 -4.82 -14.38 3.97
C ARG A 94 -6.13 -14.08 4.72
N GLY A 95 -7.17 -14.88 4.48
CA GLY A 95 -8.45 -14.77 5.16
C GLY A 95 -9.30 -13.57 4.73
N TYR A 96 -9.16 -13.09 3.49
CA TYR A 96 -9.90 -11.95 2.96
C TYR A 96 -11.35 -12.33 2.60
N GLN A 97 -12.25 -12.15 3.56
CA GLN A 97 -13.64 -12.60 3.49
C GLN A 97 -14.58 -11.59 2.83
N SER A 98 -14.32 -10.29 2.99
CA SER A 98 -15.21 -9.25 2.47
C SER A 98 -14.49 -8.35 1.46
N HIS A 99 -15.27 -7.66 0.63
CA HIS A 99 -14.76 -6.73 -0.36
C HIS A 99 -15.80 -5.68 -0.70
N ASP A 100 -15.35 -4.56 -1.26
CA ASP A 100 -16.19 -3.60 -1.96
C ASP A 100 -15.44 -2.99 -3.14
N THR A 101 -16.12 -2.13 -3.90
CA THR A 101 -15.54 -1.41 -5.04
C THR A 101 -15.64 0.08 -4.78
N VAL A 102 -14.54 0.79 -5.01
CA VAL A 102 -14.49 2.25 -4.95
C VAL A 102 -14.17 2.82 -6.33
N ASP A 103 -14.89 3.88 -6.70
CA ASP A 103 -14.57 4.71 -7.86
C ASP A 103 -13.93 6.01 -7.35
N CYS A 104 -12.63 6.13 -7.53
CA CYS A 104 -11.86 7.27 -7.03
C CYS A 104 -12.08 8.54 -7.87
N SER A 105 -12.70 8.45 -9.06
CA SER A 105 -13.00 9.60 -9.91
C SER A 105 -14.14 10.47 -9.38
N SER A 106 -15.02 9.90 -8.55
CA SER A 106 -16.20 10.57 -7.99
C SER A 106 -16.03 11.00 -6.53
N LEU A 107 -14.81 10.90 -5.98
CA LEU A 107 -14.54 11.27 -4.60
C LEU A 107 -14.67 12.79 -4.40
N SER A 108 -15.22 13.17 -3.24
CA SER A 108 -15.18 14.56 -2.79
C SER A 108 -13.74 15.00 -2.52
N ASP A 109 -13.48 16.31 -2.64
CA ASP A 109 -12.15 16.86 -2.39
C ASP A 109 -11.69 16.60 -0.95
N ASP A 110 -12.58 16.65 0.04
CA ASP A 110 -12.28 16.26 1.43
C ASP A 110 -11.77 14.83 1.55
N THR A 111 -12.32 13.90 0.75
CA THR A 111 -11.89 12.51 0.77
C THR A 111 -10.53 12.34 0.10
N LYS A 112 -10.29 13.07 -0.99
CA LYS A 112 -8.96 13.11 -1.65
C LYS A 112 -7.89 13.65 -0.71
N VAL A 113 -8.20 14.72 0.04
CA VAL A 113 -7.29 15.27 1.07
C VAL A 113 -7.01 14.21 2.13
N LYS A 114 -8.03 13.54 2.68
CA LYS A 114 -7.84 12.49 3.69
C LYS A 114 -6.96 11.33 3.19
N PHE A 115 -7.13 10.90 1.95
CA PHE A 115 -6.30 9.86 1.37
C PHE A 115 -4.85 10.31 1.15
N PHE A 116 -4.64 11.60 0.86
CA PHE A 116 -3.31 12.14 0.64
C PHE A 116 -2.59 12.62 1.91
N THR A 117 -3.31 12.82 3.01
CA THR A 117 -2.72 13.01 4.34
C THR A 117 -2.00 11.72 4.74
N GLU A 118 -0.74 11.82 5.17
CA GLU A 118 0.02 10.66 5.65
C GLU A 118 -0.67 9.98 6.83
N HIS A 119 -0.91 8.68 6.72
CA HIS A 119 -1.61 7.89 7.72
C HIS A 119 -1.11 6.44 7.77
N LEU A 120 -1.58 5.71 8.77
CA LEU A 120 -1.43 4.26 8.85
C LEU A 120 -2.76 3.58 9.17
N HIS A 121 -2.79 2.27 8.94
CA HIS A 121 -3.86 1.38 9.34
C HIS A 121 -3.32 0.27 10.25
N VAL A 122 -4.15 -0.20 11.18
CA VAL A 122 -3.81 -1.32 12.10
C VAL A 122 -3.94 -2.68 11.40
N ASP A 123 -4.69 -2.72 10.31
CA ASP A 123 -4.89 -3.87 9.45
C ASP A 123 -4.18 -3.63 8.10
N GLU A 124 -4.09 -4.68 7.28
CA GLU A 124 -3.55 -4.57 5.93
C GLU A 124 -4.41 -3.67 5.04
N GLU A 125 -3.77 -2.81 4.26
CA GLU A 125 -4.42 -2.06 3.20
C GLU A 125 -4.26 -2.83 1.89
N ILE A 126 -5.34 -3.48 1.43
CA ILE A 126 -5.35 -4.29 0.21
C ILE A 126 -6.16 -3.59 -0.88
N ARG A 127 -5.56 -3.42 -2.06
CA ARG A 127 -6.17 -2.76 -3.22
C ARG A 127 -5.84 -3.50 -4.51
N LEU A 128 -6.87 -3.93 -5.23
CA LEU A 128 -6.75 -4.37 -6.62
C LEU A 128 -7.23 -3.24 -7.53
N ILE A 129 -6.36 -2.73 -8.40
CA ILE A 129 -6.75 -1.72 -9.38
C ILE A 129 -7.47 -2.40 -10.54
N THR A 130 -8.73 -2.03 -10.75
CA THR A 130 -9.55 -2.59 -11.83
C THR A 130 -9.66 -1.66 -13.04
N ASN A 131 -9.38 -0.38 -12.86
CA ASN A 131 -9.26 0.61 -13.92
C ASN A 131 -8.36 1.78 -13.46
N GLY A 132 -7.65 2.41 -14.39
CA GLY A 132 -6.87 3.62 -14.14
C GLY A 132 -5.50 3.42 -13.51
N ILE A 133 -4.95 4.53 -13.01
CA ILE A 133 -3.60 4.63 -12.42
C ILE A 133 -3.64 5.48 -11.15
N GLY A 134 -2.89 5.06 -10.13
CA GLY A 134 -2.75 5.79 -8.88
C GLY A 134 -1.33 5.72 -8.33
N TYR A 135 -1.09 6.50 -7.29
CA TYR A 135 0.15 6.50 -6.54
C TYR A 135 -0.11 6.14 -5.08
N PHE A 136 0.61 5.13 -4.61
CA PHE A 136 0.81 4.90 -3.18
C PHE A 136 2.18 5.43 -2.82
N ASP A 137 2.23 6.43 -1.95
CA ASP A 137 3.50 6.85 -1.37
C ASP A 137 3.67 6.15 -0.03
N ILE A 138 4.85 5.58 0.23
CA ILE A 138 5.18 4.90 1.48
C ILE A 138 6.48 5.46 2.07
N ARG A 139 6.67 5.30 3.38
CA ARG A 139 7.96 5.54 4.03
C ARG A 139 8.84 4.29 3.99
N ASP A 140 10.11 4.48 3.65
CA ASP A 140 11.14 3.46 3.86
C ASP A 140 11.61 3.44 5.33
N PRO A 141 12.49 2.51 5.74
CA PRO A 141 13.03 2.45 7.10
C PRO A 141 13.89 3.66 7.52
N GLU A 142 14.31 4.50 6.58
CA GLU A 142 15.03 5.77 6.82
C GLU A 142 14.08 6.99 6.76
N ASP A 143 12.76 6.74 6.77
CA ASP A 143 11.71 7.75 6.72
C ASP A 143 11.69 8.57 5.43
N LYS A 144 12.21 8.03 4.32
CA LYS A 144 12.18 8.65 2.99
C LYS A 144 10.95 8.21 2.21
N TRP A 145 10.39 9.12 1.43
CA TRP A 145 9.26 8.82 0.56
C TRP A 145 9.65 7.99 -0.67
N ILE A 146 8.93 6.90 -0.88
CA ILE A 146 8.92 6.11 -2.11
C ILE A 146 7.54 6.24 -2.74
N ARG A 147 7.49 6.64 -4.01
CA ARG A 147 6.27 6.63 -4.82
C ARG A 147 6.15 5.29 -5.53
N ILE A 148 5.00 4.64 -5.39
CA ILE A 148 4.62 3.43 -6.10
C ILE A 148 3.50 3.79 -7.07
N ARG A 149 3.81 3.78 -8.37
CA ARG A 149 2.81 3.86 -9.43
C ARG A 149 2.18 2.49 -9.60
N ILE A 150 0.86 2.44 -9.51
CA ILE A 150 0.07 1.22 -9.67
C ILE A 150 -1.02 1.43 -10.70
N GLY A 151 -1.24 0.43 -11.56
CA GLY A 151 -2.26 0.47 -12.60
C GLY A 151 -3.12 -0.80 -12.67
N THR A 152 -4.09 -0.78 -13.57
CA THR A 152 -5.03 -1.88 -13.83
C THR A 152 -4.38 -3.27 -13.83
N GLY A 153 -4.97 -4.20 -13.08
CA GLY A 153 -4.49 -5.58 -12.94
C GLY A 153 -3.46 -5.78 -11.84
N ALA A 154 -2.95 -4.73 -11.21
CA ALA A 154 -2.07 -4.85 -10.06
C ALA A 154 -2.85 -4.91 -8.74
N LEU A 155 -2.57 -5.93 -7.94
CA LEU A 155 -2.93 -6.02 -6.53
C LEU A 155 -1.75 -5.52 -5.70
N ILE A 156 -1.99 -4.63 -4.75
CA ILE A 156 -1.02 -4.23 -3.72
C ILE A 156 -1.58 -4.51 -2.33
N ILE A 157 -0.69 -4.95 -1.44
CA ILE A 157 -0.95 -5.18 -0.02
C ILE A 157 0.10 -4.39 0.76
N LEU A 158 -0.35 -3.36 1.47
CA LEU A 158 0.49 -2.61 2.40
C LEU A 158 0.40 -3.27 3.79
N PRO A 159 1.54 -3.51 4.47
CA PRO A 159 1.53 -4.14 5.78
C PRO A 159 0.95 -3.20 6.84
N PRO A 160 0.38 -3.75 7.94
CA PRO A 160 -0.08 -2.94 9.07
C PRO A 160 1.01 -2.00 9.59
N GLY A 161 0.62 -0.78 9.94
CA GLY A 161 1.51 0.21 10.56
C GLY A 161 2.47 0.93 9.62
N ILE A 162 2.49 0.62 8.32
CA ILE A 162 3.29 1.40 7.37
C ILE A 162 2.69 2.79 7.19
N TRP A 163 3.53 3.82 7.26
CA TRP A 163 3.14 5.17 6.91
C TRP A 163 2.98 5.29 5.41
N HIS A 164 1.79 5.68 4.97
CA HIS A 164 1.47 5.79 3.56
C HIS A 164 0.45 6.89 3.29
N ARG A 165 0.29 7.21 2.01
CA ARG A 165 -0.77 8.06 1.46
C ARG A 165 -1.09 7.64 0.03
N PHE A 166 -2.24 8.07 -0.46
CA PHE A 166 -2.73 7.73 -1.79
C PHE A 166 -3.22 8.96 -2.56
N CYS A 167 -2.92 9.01 -3.85
CA CYS A 167 -3.57 9.92 -4.79
C CYS A 167 -3.83 9.27 -6.16
N VAL A 168 -4.81 9.80 -6.87
CA VAL A 168 -5.10 9.39 -8.26
C VAL A 168 -4.16 10.13 -9.21
N SER A 169 -3.67 9.44 -10.24
CA SER A 169 -2.77 10.04 -11.23
C SER A 169 -3.50 11.01 -12.16
N GLU A 170 -2.84 12.08 -12.58
CA GLU A 170 -3.35 12.96 -13.65
C GLU A 170 -3.23 12.32 -15.04
N GLU A 171 -2.44 11.25 -15.20
CA GLU A 171 -2.37 10.46 -16.44
C GLU A 171 -3.71 9.79 -16.77
N ASP A 172 -4.44 9.36 -15.73
CA ASP A 172 -5.75 8.74 -15.83
C ASP A 172 -6.55 9.04 -14.56
N GLY A 173 -7.45 10.03 -14.66
CA GLY A 173 -8.31 10.45 -13.56
C GLY A 173 -9.41 9.44 -13.19
N CYS A 174 -9.51 8.30 -13.89
CA CYS A 174 -10.53 7.28 -13.69
C CYS A 174 -9.99 6.04 -12.96
N LEU A 175 -9.56 6.20 -11.71
CA LEU A 175 -9.14 5.05 -10.91
C LEU A 175 -10.33 4.33 -10.26
N LYS A 176 -10.43 3.03 -10.50
CA LYS A 176 -11.37 2.14 -9.80
C LYS A 176 -10.59 1.02 -9.13
N ALA A 177 -10.96 0.70 -7.90
CA ALA A 177 -10.30 -0.33 -7.13
C ALA A 177 -11.29 -1.22 -6.40
N VAL A 178 -10.93 -2.49 -6.27
CA VAL A 178 -11.55 -3.42 -5.33
C VAL A 178 -10.73 -3.38 -4.05
N ARG A 179 -11.41 -3.20 -2.93
CA ARG A 179 -10.79 -3.20 -1.59
C ARG A 179 -11.15 -4.52 -0.93
N LEU A 180 -10.17 -5.20 -0.34
CA LEU A 180 -10.32 -6.52 0.29
C LEU A 180 -10.07 -6.39 1.80
N PHE A 181 -10.79 -7.18 2.61
CA PHE A 181 -10.65 -7.15 4.07
C PHE A 181 -10.75 -8.53 4.67
N THR A 182 -10.05 -8.72 5.81
CA THR A 182 -10.14 -9.94 6.60
C THR A 182 -11.52 -10.12 7.26
N ASN A 183 -12.12 -9.03 7.76
CA ASN A 183 -13.42 -9.01 8.46
C ASN A 183 -14.33 -7.89 7.93
N GLU A 184 -15.31 -7.42 8.70
CA GLU A 184 -16.02 -6.18 8.39
C GLU A 184 -15.03 -5.02 8.20
N PRO A 185 -15.28 -4.14 7.22
CA PRO A 185 -14.29 -3.16 6.81
C PRO A 185 -14.02 -2.16 7.94
N LYS A 186 -12.77 -2.13 8.41
CA LYS A 186 -12.25 -1.14 9.36
C LYS A 186 -11.39 -0.13 8.61
N TRP A 187 -11.92 1.08 8.51
CA TRP A 187 -11.32 2.17 7.73
C TRP A 187 -10.49 3.15 8.55
N THR A 188 -10.25 2.86 9.83
CA THR A 188 -9.65 3.84 10.73
C THR A 188 -8.23 4.14 10.28
N ALA A 189 -8.06 5.29 9.66
CA ALA A 189 -6.78 5.91 9.35
C ALA A 189 -6.31 6.69 10.57
N TYR A 190 -5.08 6.44 11.00
CA TYR A 190 -4.43 7.22 12.04
C TYR A 190 -3.46 8.17 11.35
N PRO A 191 -3.76 9.48 11.31
CA PRO A 191 -2.86 10.44 10.70
C PRO A 191 -1.53 10.47 11.44
N ARG A 192 -0.46 10.76 10.71
CA ARG A 192 0.87 10.96 11.30
C ARG A 192 0.92 12.34 11.95
N ASP A 193 0.44 12.45 13.17
CA ASP A 193 0.49 13.71 13.90
C ASP A 193 1.91 13.99 14.39
N GLY A 194 2.42 15.21 14.14
CA GLY A 194 3.70 15.68 14.69
C GLY A 194 3.73 15.78 16.22
N ASN A 195 2.61 15.54 16.91
CA ASN A 195 2.46 15.45 18.36
C ASN A 195 1.21 14.60 18.68
N SER A 196 1.38 13.30 18.97
CA SER A 196 0.59 12.49 19.93
C SER A 196 0.63 10.98 19.59
N LEU A 197 1.75 10.34 19.89
CA LEU A 197 1.78 8.91 20.22
C LEU A 197 1.51 8.66 21.72
N GLU A 198 1.01 9.66 22.44
CA GLU A 198 0.46 9.49 23.79
C GLU A 198 -0.98 8.99 23.70
N GLY A 199 -1.17 7.70 23.42
CA GLY A 199 -2.50 7.09 23.48
C GLY A 199 -2.65 5.77 22.75
N ILE A 200 -1.81 5.50 21.74
CA ILE A 200 -1.77 4.19 21.09
C ILE A 200 -0.66 3.37 21.75
N ALA A 201 -0.95 2.91 22.97
CA ALA A 201 -0.23 1.76 23.49
C ALA A 201 -0.46 0.61 22.50
N PHE A 202 0.60 0.16 21.82
CA PHE A 202 0.61 -1.11 21.11
C PHE A 202 0.43 -2.24 22.14
N ASN A 203 -0.80 -2.47 22.60
CA ASN A 203 -1.16 -3.74 23.24
C ASN A 203 -1.46 -4.76 22.14
N CYS A 204 -0.40 -5.17 21.45
CA CYS A 204 -0.38 -6.42 20.72
C CYS A 204 0.23 -7.54 21.59
N TYR A 205 -0.09 -7.59 22.89
CA TYR A 205 0.08 -8.79 23.74
C TYR A 205 -0.90 -8.73 24.92
N SER A 206 -1.99 -9.48 24.81
CA SER A 206 -2.66 -10.18 25.92
C SER A 206 -3.34 -11.43 25.38
#